data_AF-A0A090S4D2-F1
#
_entry.id   AF-A0A090S4D2-F1
#
_cell.length_a   1.000
_cell.length_b   1.000
_cell.length_c   1.000
_cell.angle_alpha   90.00
_cell.angle_beta   90.00
_cell.angle_gamma   90.00
#
_symmetry.space_group_name_H-M   'P 1'
#
loop_
_entity.id
_entity.type
_entity.pdbx_description
1 polymer ?
#
loop_
_entity_poly.entity_id
_entity_poly.type
_entity_poly.pdbx_seq_one_letter_code
_entity_poly.pdbx_strand_id
1 'polypeptide(L)'
;MWWALALAVVTGIIAYCVQMQWYPQAVIVVGLLIFGAIFAVNSSLHSYLIVSYAKGDGVSMDVGFYYMANAMGRLIGTVLSGWVFQVAGLAACMWVSFAFLVLTTIISIRLPGAPKAVAG
;
A
#
# COMPACT_ATOMS: atom_id res chain seq x y z
N MET A 1 5.79 9.10 -2.77
CA MET A 1 4.62 9.49 -3.60
C MET A 1 4.56 8.69 -4.89
N TRP A 2 5.58 8.76 -5.76
CA TRP A 2 5.62 8.03 -7.03
C TRP A 2 5.42 6.51 -6.90
N TRP A 3 5.97 5.89 -5.85
CA TRP A 3 5.81 4.46 -5.58
C TRP A 3 4.37 4.05 -5.21
N ALA A 4 3.67 4.85 -4.41
CA ALA A 4 2.27 4.59 -4.06
C ALA A 4 1.35 4.71 -5.29
N LEU A 5 1.62 5.71 -6.15
CA LEU A 5 0.93 5.86 -7.43
C LEU A 5 1.19 4.66 -8.36
N ALA A 6 2.44 4.21 -8.47
CA ALA A 6 2.79 3.04 -9.27
C ALA A 6 2.07 1.77 -8.79
N LEU A 7 1.99 1.56 -7.47
CA LEU A 7 1.19 0.46 -6.88
C LEU A 7 -0.28 0.58 -7.27
N ALA A 8 -0.88 1.77 -7.15
CA ALA A 8 -2.27 2.00 -7.54
C ALA A 8 -2.51 1.67 -9.03
N VAL A 9 -1.64 2.15 -9.93
CA VAL A 9 -1.76 1.88 -11.37
C VAL A 9 -1.70 0.38 -11.65
N VAL A 10 -0.72 -0.34 -11.10
CA VAL A 10 -0.59 -1.79 -11.29
C VAL A 10 -1.82 -2.52 -10.76
N THR A 11 -2.28 -2.21 -9.54
CA THR A 11 -3.48 -2.84 -8.98
C THR A 11 -4.73 -2.55 -9.81
N GLY A 12 -4.88 -1.34 -10.34
CA GLY A 12 -6.01 -0.96 -11.20
C GLY A 12 -6.02 -1.71 -12.53
N ILE A 13 -4.85 -1.89 -13.16
CA ILE A 13 -4.71 -2.68 -14.39
C ILE A 13 -5.09 -4.15 -14.14
N ILE A 14 -4.58 -4.74 -13.05
CA ILE A 14 -4.91 -6.13 -12.68
C ILE A 14 -6.42 -6.25 -12.43
N ALA A 15 -7.00 -5.34 -11.64
CA ALA A 15 -8.44 -5.35 -11.33
C ALA A 15 -9.29 -5.29 -12.60
N TYR A 16 -8.95 -4.39 -13.54
CA TYR A 16 -9.65 -4.24 -14.80
C TYR A 16 -9.56 -5.49 -15.68
N CYS A 17 -8.36 -6.03 -15.89
CA CYS A 17 -8.16 -7.24 -16.70
C CYS A 17 -8.85 -8.47 -16.10
N VAL A 18 -8.81 -8.63 -14.77
CA VAL A 18 -9.53 -9.71 -14.07
C VAL A 18 -11.04 -9.53 -14.18
N GLN A 19 -11.56 -8.31 -14.06
CA GLN A 19 -12.99 -8.04 -14.23
C GLN A 19 -13.47 -8.38 -15.65
N MET A 20 -12.65 -8.10 -16.67
CA MET A 20 -12.93 -8.45 -18.07
C MET A 20 -12.69 -9.94 -18.38
N GLN A 21 -12.29 -10.76 -17.40
CA GLN A 21 -11.95 -12.17 -17.57
C GLN A 21 -10.84 -12.43 -18.62
N TRP A 22 -9.95 -11.44 -18.81
CA TRP A 22 -8.86 -11.56 -19.77
C TRP A 22 -7.68 -12.30 -19.16
N TYR A 23 -7.55 -13.60 -19.48
CA TYR A 23 -6.52 -14.52 -18.96
C TYR A 23 -6.20 -14.29 -17.47
N PRO A 24 -7.20 -14.42 -16.57
CA PRO A 24 -7.10 -13.94 -15.20
C PRO A 24 -5.94 -14.59 -14.44
N GLN A 25 -5.62 -15.87 -14.67
CA GLN A 25 -4.49 -16.51 -13.99
C GLN A 25 -3.15 -15.85 -14.33
N ALA A 26 -2.88 -15.61 -15.61
CA ALA A 26 -1.61 -15.00 -16.06
C ALA A 26 -1.50 -13.55 -15.59
N VAL A 27 -2.60 -12.80 -15.69
CA VAL A 27 -2.69 -11.40 -15.22
C VAL A 27 -2.42 -11.32 -13.72
N ILE A 28 -3.02 -12.19 -12.91
CA ILE A 28 -2.81 -12.21 -11.46
C ILE A 28 -1.35 -12.54 -11.15
N VAL A 29 -0.79 -13.60 -11.74
CA VAL A 29 0.58 -14.03 -11.44
C VAL A 29 1.59 -12.95 -11.81
N VAL A 30 1.58 -12.48 -13.07
CA VAL A 30 2.52 -11.47 -13.54
C VAL A 30 2.30 -10.14 -12.83
N GLY A 31 1.03 -9.75 -12.66
CA GLY A 31 0.66 -8.52 -11.96
C GLY A 31 1.14 -8.50 -10.51
N LEU A 32 0.99 -9.60 -9.77
CA LEU A 32 1.45 -9.70 -8.38
C LEU A 32 2.97 -9.71 -8.27
N LEU A 33 3.70 -10.26 -9.24
CA LEU A 33 5.17 -10.17 -9.27
C LEU A 33 5.63 -8.72 -9.43
N ILE A 34 5.03 -7.99 -10.38
CA ILE A 34 5.31 -6.57 -10.59
C ILE A 34 4.93 -5.76 -9.35
N PHE A 35 3.72 -5.99 -8.81
CA PHE A 35 3.25 -5.35 -7.59
C PHE A 35 4.22 -5.61 -6.43
N GLY A 36 4.67 -6.85 -6.24
CA GLY A 36 5.60 -7.25 -5.19
C GLY A 36 6.94 -6.52 -5.29
N ALA A 37 7.50 -6.39 -6.49
CA ALA A 37 8.75 -5.65 -6.71
C ALA A 37 8.62 -4.16 -6.33
N ILE A 38 7.54 -3.50 -6.77
CA ILE A 38 7.26 -2.09 -6.45
C ILE A 38 6.98 -1.93 -4.95
N PHE A 39 6.24 -2.88 -4.36
CA PHE A 39 5.86 -2.87 -2.95
C PHE A 39 7.10 -3.01 -2.06
N ALA A 40 8.06 -3.86 -2.42
CA ALA A 40 9.30 -4.02 -1.68
C ALA A 40 10.08 -2.70 -1.57
N VAL A 41 10.14 -1.92 -2.67
CA VAL A 41 10.77 -0.59 -2.67
C VAL A 41 9.97 0.40 -1.83
N ASN A 42 8.64 0.44 -1.99
CA ASN A 42 7.79 1.34 -1.21
C ASN A 42 7.86 1.06 0.31
N SER A 43 7.88 -0.22 0.68
CA SER A 43 7.91 -0.67 2.08
C SER A 43 9.25 -0.39 2.76
N SER A 44 10.37 -0.58 2.05
CA SER A 44 11.70 -0.28 2.57
C SER A 44 11.91 1.22 2.78
N LEU A 45 11.46 2.06 1.85
CA LEU A 45 11.52 3.51 1.97
C LEU A 45 10.71 4.03 3.17
N HIS A 46 9.48 3.55 3.34
CA HIS A 46 8.63 4.02 4.44
C HIS A 46 9.23 3.67 5.81
N SER A 47 9.75 2.45 5.95
CA SER A 47 10.40 1.99 7.18
C SER A 47 11.72 2.74 7.46
N TYR A 48 12.51 3.02 6.42
CA TYR A 48 13.72 3.85 6.55
C TYR A 48 13.40 5.27 7.03
N LEU A 49 12.37 5.90 6.44
CA LEU A 49 11.98 7.27 6.76
C LEU A 49 11.59 7.41 8.23
N ILE A 50 10.82 6.47 8.77
CA ILE A 50 10.37 6.50 10.18
C ILE A 50 11.57 6.48 11.13
N VAL A 51 12.54 5.60 10.90
CA VAL A 51 13.75 5.54 11.71
C VAL A 51 14.60 6.80 11.55
N SER A 52 14.69 7.34 10.33
CA SER A 52 15.47 8.57 10.07
C SER A 52 14.84 9.85 10.65
N TYR A 53 13.51 9.89 10.80
CA TYR A 53 12.79 11.02 11.39
C TYR A 53 12.69 10.96 12.90
N ALA A 54 12.81 9.77 13.50
CA ALA A 54 12.83 9.62 14.94
C ALA A 54 14.15 10.15 15.53
N LYS A 55 14.16 11.40 16.02
CA LYS A 55 15.26 12.00 16.80
C LYS A 55 14.75 12.43 18.18
N GLY A 56 15.42 12.01 19.26
CA GLY A 56 15.16 12.46 20.63
C GLY A 56 14.39 11.47 21.53
N ASP A 57 13.97 11.93 22.71
CA ASP A 57 13.22 11.14 23.70
C ASP A 57 11.76 10.93 23.23
N GLY A 58 11.50 9.86 22.50
CA GLY A 58 10.18 9.55 21.92
C GLY A 58 10.16 8.47 20.83
N VAL A 59 11.35 8.05 20.35
CA VAL A 59 11.51 7.08 19.25
C VAL A 59 10.70 5.79 19.42
N SER A 60 10.64 5.23 20.63
CA SER A 60 9.92 3.97 20.88
C SER A 60 8.40 4.11 20.69
N MET A 61 7.85 5.30 20.95
CA MET A 61 6.42 5.58 20.83
C MET A 61 6.02 5.80 19.37
N ASP A 62 6.81 6.57 18.60
CA ASP A 62 6.58 6.80 17.17
C ASP A 62 6.68 5.49 16.36
N VAL A 63 7.70 4.68 16.65
CA VAL A 63 7.87 3.37 16.05
C VAL A 63 6.74 2.42 16.47
N GLY A 64 6.30 2.48 17.74
CA GLY A 64 5.16 1.73 18.24
C GLY A 64 3.87 2.03 17.47
N PHE A 65 3.54 3.31 17.28
CA PHE A 65 2.37 3.72 16.50
C PHE A 65 2.43 3.23 15.05
N TYR A 66 3.60 3.29 14.40
CA TYR A 66 3.76 2.77 13.05
C TYR A 66 3.48 1.27 12.94
N TYR A 67 4.05 0.46 13.83
CA TYR A 67 3.82 -0.98 13.82
C TYR A 67 2.37 -1.33 14.14
N MET A 68 1.73 -0.62 15.07
CA MET A 68 0.29 -0.76 15.34
C MET A 68 -0.55 -0.44 14.10
N ALA A 69 -0.25 0.67 13.41
CA ALA A 69 -0.95 1.03 12.17
C ALA A 69 -0.77 -0.03 11.07
N ASN A 70 0.43 -0.59 10.89
CA ASN A 70 0.68 -1.68 9.94
C ASN A 70 -0.10 -2.95 10.32
N ALA A 71 -0.09 -3.34 11.60
CA ALA A 71 -0.83 -4.51 12.09
C ALA A 71 -2.34 -4.34 11.89
N MET A 72 -2.88 -3.16 12.21
CA MET A 72 -4.30 -2.85 11.97
C MET A 72 -4.64 -2.85 10.48
N GLY A 73 -3.80 -2.27 9.63
CA GLY A 73 -4.00 -2.29 8.18
C GLY A 73 -4.06 -3.71 7.62
N ARG A 74 -3.18 -4.61 8.10
CA ARG A 74 -3.22 -6.04 7.74
C ARG A 74 -4.49 -6.72 8.24
N LEU A 75 -4.89 -6.50 9.49
CA LEU A 75 -6.09 -7.09 10.07
C LEU A 75 -7.37 -6.64 9.35
N ILE A 76 -7.52 -5.33 9.13
CA ILE A 76 -8.68 -4.77 8.41
C ILE A 76 -8.67 -5.28 6.98
N GLY A 77 -7.52 -5.25 6.30
CA GLY A 77 -7.39 -5.72 4.93
C GLY A 77 -7.78 -7.19 4.77
N THR A 78 -7.33 -8.09 5.65
CA THR A 78 -7.65 -9.53 5.57
C THR A 78 -9.11 -9.82 5.87
N VAL A 79 -9.67 -9.23 6.93
CA VAL A 79 -11.08 -9.45 7.30
C VAL A 79 -12.02 -8.84 6.25
N LEU A 80 -11.75 -7.60 5.82
CA LEU A 80 -12.55 -6.90 4.80
C LEU A 80 -12.49 -7.63 3.47
N SER A 81 -11.30 -8.02 3.00
CA SER A 81 -11.17 -8.75 1.73
C SER A 81 -11.81 -10.14 1.80
N GLY A 82 -11.75 -10.83 2.94
CA GLY A 82 -12.47 -12.09 3.16
C GLY A 82 -13.98 -11.91 3.02
N TRP A 83 -14.56 -10.88 3.65
CA TRP A 83 -15.98 -10.58 3.53
C TRP A 83 -16.38 -10.16 2.11
N VAL A 84 -15.62 -9.25 1.48
CA VAL A 84 -15.88 -8.78 0.10
C VAL A 84 -15.77 -9.93 -0.90
N PHE A 85 -14.81 -10.84 -0.74
CA PHE A 85 -14.65 -11.98 -1.62
C PHE A 85 -15.88 -12.90 -1.60
N GLN A 86 -16.45 -13.15 -0.41
CA GLN A 86 -17.64 -13.99 -0.26
C GLN A 86 -18.87 -13.40 -0.95
N VAL A 87 -19.02 -12.07 -0.96
CA VAL A 87 -20.23 -11.40 -1.50
C VAL A 87 -20.07 -10.99 -2.97
N ALA A 88 -18.87 -10.59 -3.39
CA ALA A 88 -18.63 -9.94 -4.68
C ALA A 88 -17.41 -10.50 -5.46
N GLY A 89 -16.72 -11.50 -4.93
CA GLY A 89 -15.63 -12.20 -5.61
C GLY A 89 -14.31 -11.43 -5.71
N LEU A 90 -13.37 -11.98 -6.48
CA LEU A 90 -11.98 -11.52 -6.52
C LEU A 90 -11.80 -10.12 -7.11
N ALA A 91 -12.50 -9.81 -8.20
CA ALA A 91 -12.38 -8.51 -8.87
C ALA A 91 -12.76 -7.36 -7.93
N ALA A 92 -13.79 -7.55 -7.10
CA ALA A 92 -14.21 -6.57 -6.10
C ALA A 92 -13.11 -6.33 -5.05
N CYS A 93 -12.44 -7.38 -4.56
CA CYS A 93 -11.32 -7.24 -3.63
C CYS A 93 -10.18 -6.40 -4.22
N MET A 94 -9.89 -6.57 -5.52
CA MET A 94 -8.86 -5.80 -6.21
C MET A 94 -9.26 -4.33 -6.38
N TRP A 95 -10.53 -4.04 -6.67
CA TRP A 95 -11.04 -2.67 -6.74
C TRP A 95 -11.04 -1.95 -5.39
N VAL A 96 -11.39 -2.65 -4.30
CA VAL A 96 -11.29 -2.10 -2.94
C VAL A 96 -9.82 -1.79 -2.59
N SER A 97 -8.90 -2.70 -2.92
CA SER A 97 -7.45 -2.49 -2.71
C SER A 97 -6.93 -1.31 -3.53
N PHE A 98 -7.37 -1.18 -4.79
CA PHE A 98 -7.08 -0.04 -5.64
C PHE A 98 -7.55 1.28 -5.01
N ALA A 99 -8.79 1.32 -4.51
CA ALA A 99 -9.33 2.50 -3.84
C ALA A 99 -8.50 2.91 -2.62
N PHE A 100 -8.06 1.97 -1.78
CA PHE A 100 -7.17 2.26 -0.65
C PHE A 100 -5.81 2.80 -1.09
N LEU A 101 -5.22 2.29 -2.18
CA LEU A 101 -3.96 2.81 -2.72
C LEU A 101 -4.12 4.22 -3.30
N VAL A 102 -5.23 4.50 -3.99
CA VAL A 102 -5.57 5.85 -4.47
C VAL A 102 -5.73 6.80 -3.30
N LEU A 103 -6.50 6.43 -2.28
CA LEU A 103 -6.67 7.23 -1.06
C LEU A 103 -5.33 7.50 -0.38
N THR A 104 -4.49 6.47 -0.22
CA THR A 104 -3.14 6.60 0.34
C THR A 104 -2.30 7.58 -0.47
N THR A 105 -2.37 7.52 -1.81
CA THR A 105 -1.65 8.41 -2.70
C THR A 105 -2.13 9.86 -2.53
N ILE A 106 -3.43 10.09 -2.49
CA ILE A 106 -4.04 11.42 -2.28
C ILE A 106 -3.65 12.00 -0.92
N ILE A 107 -3.76 11.21 0.16
CA ILE A 107 -3.39 11.64 1.52
C ILE A 107 -1.90 11.97 1.57
N SER A 108 -1.05 11.14 0.97
CA SER A 108 0.40 11.35 0.93
C SER A 108 0.79 12.61 0.15
N ILE A 109 0.05 12.98 -0.90
CA ILE A 109 0.28 14.23 -1.64
C ILE A 109 -0.09 15.45 -0.80
N ARG A 110 -1.11 15.34 0.07
CA ARG A 110 -1.55 16.44 0.93
C ARG A 110 -0.74 16.57 2.21
N LEU A 111 0.10 15.60 2.54
CA LEU A 111 1.00 15.73 3.69
C LEU A 111 2.06 16.81 3.40
N PRO A 112 2.28 17.77 4.31
CA PRO A 112 3.36 18.74 4.16
C PRO A 112 4.69 18.01 4.00
N GLY A 113 5.52 18.49 3.07
CA GLY A 113 6.85 17.94 2.85
C GLY A 113 7.62 17.92 4.17
N ALA A 114 8.15 16.75 4.52
CA ALA A 114 8.96 16.64 5.71
C ALA A 114 10.11 17.66 5.65
N PRO A 115 10.40 18.38 6.76
CA PRO A 115 11.51 19.32 6.79
C PRO A 115 12.78 18.60 6.36
N LYS A 116 13.53 19.22 5.43
CA LYS A 116 14.83 18.69 4.99
C LYS A 116 15.64 18.37 6.24
N ALA A 117 16.05 17.11 6.41
CA ALA A 117 17.02 16.75 7.41
C ALA A 117 18.23 17.67 7.22
N VAL A 118 18.49 18.54 8.20
CA VAL A 118 19.72 19.32 8.24
C VAL A 118 20.84 18.28 8.30
N ALA A 119 21.60 18.19 7.21
CA ALA A 119 22.86 17.46 7.19
C ALA A 119 23.76 18.11 8.25
N GLY A 120 24.00 17.37 9.32
CA GLY A 120 25.03 17.65 10.31
C GLY A 120 26.25 16.83 10.00
#